data_AF-A0A7Z0ATZ3-F1
#
_entry.id   AF-A0A7Z0ATZ3-F1
#
_cell.length_a   1.000
_cell.length_b   1.000
_cell.length_c   1.000
_cell.angle_alpha   90.00
_cell.angle_beta   90.00
_cell.angle_gamma   90.00
#
_symmetry.space_group_name_H-M   'P 1'
#
loop_
_entity.id
_entity.type
_entity.pdbx_description
1 polymer ?
#
loop_
_entity_poly.entity_id
_entity_poly.type
_entity_poly.pdbx_seq_one_letter_code
_entity_poly.pdbx_strand_id
1 'polypeptide(L)'
;MNSKAQFIYDDAQQPLYAILPFAEYKRLLGEDQLAPQKPSLLSEDGLSIRLPNGGPGAAIDLPRFVDYWARSGLLSMPINQRAKRFDQFEQTELFSLEPFIRGCFLSKDSSYKNTMQVTTEVIGALVETGMFKEVRFDQAQLNEGQRFDRDKALVKEEDLHKYSRTVKCLEIVESEALKFLKAHPHKGQCINRYWFLDEYYKPAFLK
;
A
#
# COMPACT_ATOMS: atom_id res chain seq x y z
N MET A 1 -22.24 -17.19 34.69
CA MET A 1 -21.94 -17.51 33.29
C MET A 1 -20.53 -18.07 33.25
N ASN A 2 -20.37 -19.30 32.75
CA ASN A 2 -19.08 -19.99 32.68
C ASN A 2 -18.20 -19.31 31.63
N SER A 3 -17.24 -18.49 32.06
CA SER A 3 -16.04 -18.32 31.25
C SER A 3 -15.03 -19.37 31.64
N LYS A 4 -14.75 -20.30 30.73
CA LYS A 4 -13.61 -21.20 30.85
C LYS A 4 -12.47 -20.57 30.06
N ALA A 5 -11.66 -19.75 30.73
CA ALA A 5 -10.31 -19.48 30.25
C ALA A 5 -9.59 -20.82 30.07
N GLN A 6 -9.02 -21.05 28.89
CA GLN A 6 -8.22 -22.24 28.63
C GLN A 6 -6.75 -21.90 28.88
N PHE A 7 -6.10 -22.65 29.76
CA PHE A 7 -4.69 -22.44 30.08
C PHE A 7 -3.81 -23.41 29.31
N ILE A 8 -2.67 -22.91 28.82
CA ILE A 8 -1.58 -23.72 28.24
C ILE A 8 -0.47 -23.73 29.28
N TYR A 9 -0.04 -24.92 29.68
CA TYR A 9 0.93 -25.13 30.75
C TYR A 9 2.30 -25.50 30.19
N ASP A 10 3.36 -25.26 30.97
CA ASP A 10 4.69 -25.82 30.74
C ASP A 10 4.82 -27.27 31.25
N ASP A 11 6.02 -27.84 31.09
CA ASP A 11 6.34 -29.20 31.53
C ASP A 11 6.24 -29.39 33.05
N ALA A 12 6.30 -28.31 33.83
CA ALA A 12 6.14 -28.30 35.28
C ALA A 12 4.69 -28.02 35.73
N GLN A 13 3.72 -28.04 34.80
CA GLN A 13 2.31 -27.73 35.04
C GLN A 13 2.07 -26.29 35.55
N GLN A 14 2.96 -25.34 35.22
CA GLN A 14 2.73 -23.92 35.45
C GLN A 14 2.06 -23.28 34.22
N PRO A 15 1.01 -22.45 34.40
CA PRO A 15 0.33 -21.82 33.27
C PRO A 15 1.23 -20.78 32.61
N LEU A 16 1.52 -20.96 31.31
CA LEU A 16 2.30 -20.04 30.49
C LEU A 16 1.42 -19.04 29.74
N TYR A 17 0.30 -19.53 29.19
CA TYR A 17 -0.63 -18.71 28.41
C TYR A 17 -2.07 -19.00 28.82
N ALA A 18 -2.94 -18.02 28.64
CA ALA A 18 -4.39 -18.17 28.79
C ALA A 18 -5.09 -17.73 27.50
N ILE A 19 -6.01 -18.54 27.02
CA ILE A 19 -6.93 -18.24 25.92
C ILE A 19 -8.25 -17.82 26.56
N LEU A 20 -8.67 -16.60 26.26
CA LEU A 20 -9.87 -15.98 26.80
C LEU A 20 -10.84 -15.66 25.66
N PRO A 21 -12.15 -15.81 25.87
CA PRO A 21 -13.14 -15.22 24.99
C PRO A 21 -12.90 -13.71 24.86
N PHE A 22 -12.98 -13.18 23.64
CA PHE A 22 -12.59 -11.80 23.35
C PHE A 22 -13.34 -10.75 24.17
N ALA A 23 -14.63 -10.99 24.45
CA ALA A 23 -15.44 -10.11 25.30
C ALA A 23 -14.88 -9.96 26.72
N GLU A 24 -14.23 -11.00 27.25
CA GLU A 24 -13.67 -10.98 28.60
C GLU A 24 -12.26 -10.40 28.62
N TYR A 25 -11.46 -10.68 27.58
CA TYR A 25 -10.20 -9.98 27.35
C TYR A 25 -10.41 -8.46 27.31
N LYS A 26 -11.44 -7.96 26.60
CA LYS A 26 -11.81 -6.54 26.59
C LYS A 26 -12.16 -6.00 27.98
N ARG A 27 -12.88 -6.76 28.79
CA ARG A 27 -13.23 -6.36 30.17
C ARG A 27 -12.00 -6.30 31.08
N LEU A 28 -11.04 -7.21 30.90
CA LEU A 28 -9.80 -7.25 31.68
C LEU A 28 -8.84 -6.10 31.35
N LEU A 29 -8.80 -5.66 30.09
CA LEU A 29 -7.99 -4.51 29.66
C LEU A 29 -8.61 -3.16 29.97
N GLY A 30 -9.87 -3.12 30.42
CA GLY A 30 -10.69 -1.91 30.44
C GLY A 30 -11.21 -1.60 29.04
N GLU A 31 -12.49 -1.20 28.93
CA GLU A 31 -13.18 -1.01 27.64
C GLU A 31 -12.55 0.07 26.74
N ASP A 32 -11.59 0.86 27.26
CA ASP A 32 -10.95 1.99 26.59
C ASP A 32 -9.47 1.78 26.21
N GLN A 33 -8.90 0.58 26.38
CA GLN A 33 -7.56 0.34 25.84
C GLN A 33 -7.60 0.21 24.32
N LEU A 34 -7.17 1.27 23.64
CA LEU A 34 -6.87 1.28 22.22
C LEU A 34 -6.02 0.05 21.90
N ALA A 35 -6.46 -0.73 20.91
CA ALA A 35 -5.69 -1.87 20.42
C ALA A 35 -4.24 -1.41 20.16
N PRO A 36 -3.23 -2.21 20.52
CA PRO A 36 -1.83 -1.81 20.34
C PRO A 36 -1.63 -1.36 18.90
N GLN A 37 -1.39 -0.06 18.72
CA GLN A 37 -1.22 0.51 17.39
C GLN A 37 0.02 -0.13 16.79
N LYS A 38 -0.17 -0.82 15.67
CA LYS A 38 0.97 -1.33 14.91
C LYS A 38 1.85 -0.13 14.57
N PRO A 39 3.16 -0.15 14.87
CA PRO A 39 4.02 0.99 14.63
C PRO A 39 3.93 1.36 13.14
N SER A 40 3.72 2.64 12.88
CA SER A 40 3.61 3.15 11.51
C SER A 40 4.84 2.75 10.69
N LEU A 41 4.62 2.52 9.40
CA LEU A 41 5.72 2.32 8.46
C LEU A 41 6.29 3.66 7.96
N LEU A 42 5.59 4.77 8.20
CA LEU A 42 6.05 6.11 7.90
C LEU A 42 7.18 6.49 8.87
N SER A 43 8.27 7.04 8.34
CA SER A 43 9.37 7.55 9.16
C SER A 43 8.93 8.79 9.94
N GLU A 44 9.62 9.08 11.05
CA GLU A 44 9.31 10.22 11.92
C GLU A 44 9.40 11.57 11.19
N ASP A 45 10.30 11.68 10.20
CA ASP A 45 10.44 12.87 9.35
C ASP A 45 9.37 12.97 8.25
N GLY A 46 8.54 11.92 8.07
CA GLY A 46 7.51 11.85 7.04
C GLY A 46 8.05 11.78 5.61
N LEU A 47 9.34 11.44 5.42
CA LEU A 47 10.00 11.43 4.11
C LEU A 47 10.17 10.03 3.52
N SER A 48 9.89 8.98 4.28
CA SER A 48 10.02 7.61 3.79
C SER A 48 8.97 6.66 4.37
N ILE A 49 8.63 5.61 3.62
CA ILE A 49 7.77 4.52 4.09
C ILE A 49 8.54 3.21 4.00
N ARG A 50 8.76 2.56 5.14
CA ARG A 50 9.44 1.27 5.20
C ARG A 50 8.67 0.20 4.44
N LEU A 51 9.38 -0.59 3.62
CA LEU A 51 8.83 -1.74 2.93
C LEU A 51 9.11 -3.02 3.75
N PRO A 52 8.13 -3.55 4.51
CA PRO A 52 8.37 -4.65 5.45
C PRO A 52 8.84 -5.93 4.77
N ASN A 53 8.46 -6.12 3.50
CA ASN A 53 8.80 -7.28 2.69
C ASN A 53 9.94 -7.00 1.70
N GLY A 54 10.56 -5.81 1.73
CA GLY A 54 11.55 -5.36 0.74
C GLY A 54 12.99 -5.72 1.08
N GLY A 55 13.23 -6.27 2.28
CA GLY A 55 14.55 -6.53 2.82
C GLY A 55 15.09 -5.38 3.69
N PRO A 56 16.29 -5.53 4.25
CA PRO A 56 16.91 -4.53 5.13
C PRO A 56 17.05 -3.18 4.42
N GLY A 57 16.55 -2.11 5.07
CA GLY A 57 16.67 -0.74 4.57
C GLY A 57 15.80 -0.39 3.36
N ALA A 58 14.97 -1.31 2.86
CA ALA A 58 14.06 -1.02 1.76
C ALA A 58 12.95 -0.06 2.20
N ALA A 59 12.82 1.06 1.49
CA ALA A 59 11.81 2.08 1.76
C ALA A 59 11.40 2.81 0.48
N ILE A 60 10.18 3.33 0.49
CA ILE A 60 9.71 4.32 -0.48
C ILE A 60 10.30 5.67 -0.07
N ASP A 61 11.04 6.30 -0.97
CA ASP A 61 11.43 7.71 -0.89
C ASP A 61 10.21 8.57 -1.30
N LEU A 62 9.56 9.22 -0.34
CA LEU A 62 8.29 9.94 -0.57
C LEU A 62 8.45 11.14 -1.51
N PRO A 63 9.45 12.04 -1.36
CA PRO A 63 9.70 13.10 -2.34
C PRO A 63 9.80 12.57 -3.77
N ARG A 64 10.57 11.51 -4.00
CA ARG A 64 10.72 10.89 -5.32
C ARG A 64 9.44 10.21 -5.81
N PHE A 65 8.70 9.56 -4.90
CA PHE A 65 7.42 8.91 -5.18
C PHE A 65 6.37 9.94 -5.62
N VAL A 66 6.17 11.00 -4.84
CA VAL A 66 5.15 12.03 -5.11
C VAL A 66 5.51 12.86 -6.35
N ASP A 67 6.80 13.16 -6.56
CA ASP A 67 7.28 13.83 -7.76
C ASP A 67 6.90 13.06 -9.04
N TYR A 68 7.01 11.73 -9.02
CA TYR A 68 6.59 10.90 -10.15
C TYR A 68 5.11 11.07 -10.49
N TRP A 69 4.23 11.11 -9.48
CA TRP A 69 2.79 11.30 -9.70
C TRP A 69 2.51 12.68 -10.29
N ALA A 70 3.08 13.73 -9.70
CA ALA A 70 2.92 15.11 -10.14
C ALA A 70 3.39 15.32 -11.58
N ARG A 71 4.61 14.88 -11.91
CA ARG A 71 5.17 15.03 -13.28
C ARG A 71 4.46 14.17 -14.31
N SER A 72 3.94 13.01 -13.92
CA SER A 72 3.24 12.09 -14.83
C SER A 72 1.77 12.45 -15.02
N GLY A 73 1.25 13.40 -14.23
CA GLY A 73 -0.17 13.76 -14.22
C GLY A 73 -1.06 12.60 -13.77
N LEU A 74 -0.58 11.77 -12.84
CA LEU A 74 -1.32 10.61 -12.33
C LEU A 74 -2.25 11.07 -11.21
N LEU A 75 -3.55 10.87 -11.41
CA LEU A 75 -4.55 11.16 -10.39
C LEU A 75 -4.81 9.95 -9.50
N SER A 76 -4.80 8.75 -10.08
CA SER A 76 -5.03 7.51 -9.36
C SER A 76 -4.26 6.35 -9.97
N MET A 77 -3.87 5.38 -9.14
CA MET A 77 -3.19 4.17 -9.56
C MET A 77 -3.86 2.94 -8.92
N PRO A 78 -4.11 1.85 -9.68
CA PRO A 78 -4.65 0.62 -9.11
C PRO A 78 -3.74 0.02 -8.02
N ILE A 79 -4.36 -0.42 -6.93
CA ILE A 79 -3.71 -1.19 -5.86
C ILE A 79 -3.82 -2.67 -6.24
N ASN A 80 -2.88 -3.16 -7.06
CA ASN A 80 -2.90 -4.53 -7.55
C ASN A 80 -2.19 -5.48 -6.58
N GLN A 81 -2.88 -5.94 -5.53
CA GLN A 81 -2.35 -6.88 -4.52
C GLN A 81 -2.30 -8.32 -5.05
N ARG A 82 -1.63 -8.54 -6.19
CA ARG A 82 -1.44 -9.89 -6.76
C ARG A 82 -0.16 -10.49 -6.22
N ALA A 83 -0.28 -11.66 -5.59
CA ALA A 83 0.84 -12.50 -5.22
C ALA A 83 1.39 -13.20 -6.48
N LYS A 84 2.16 -12.46 -7.28
CA LYS A 84 2.86 -12.98 -8.45
C LYS A 84 4.29 -12.48 -8.54
N ARG A 85 5.12 -13.23 -9.26
CA ARG A 85 6.52 -12.85 -9.47
C ARG A 85 6.61 -11.60 -10.33
N PHE A 86 7.68 -10.83 -10.14
CA PHE A 86 7.83 -9.56 -10.86
C PHE A 86 7.96 -9.76 -12.38
N ASP A 87 8.56 -10.87 -12.79
CA ASP A 87 8.73 -11.26 -14.20
C ASP A 87 7.43 -11.73 -14.89
N GLN A 88 6.34 -11.84 -14.14
CA GLN A 88 5.03 -12.28 -14.62
C GLN A 88 4.02 -11.13 -14.72
N PHE A 89 4.43 -9.88 -14.52
CA PHE A 89 3.58 -8.72 -14.74
C PHE A 89 3.36 -8.47 -16.24
N GLU A 90 2.10 -8.44 -16.65
CA GLU A 90 1.70 -8.01 -17.98
C GLU A 90 1.85 -6.50 -18.09
N GLN A 91 1.97 -6.01 -19.33
CA GLN A 91 2.20 -4.58 -19.60
C GLN A 91 1.15 -3.67 -18.95
N THR A 92 -0.13 -4.07 -18.97
CA THR A 92 -1.23 -3.31 -18.37
C THR A 92 -1.10 -3.21 -16.85
N GLU A 93 -0.54 -4.24 -16.21
CA GLU A 93 -0.37 -4.27 -14.76
C GLU A 93 0.84 -3.45 -14.31
N LEU A 94 1.84 -3.21 -15.17
CA LEU A 94 2.99 -2.35 -14.86
C LEU A 94 2.59 -0.90 -14.51
N PHE A 95 1.36 -0.50 -14.86
CA PHE A 95 0.76 0.78 -14.46
C PHE A 95 0.04 0.74 -13.09
N SER A 96 0.34 -0.25 -12.25
CA SER A 96 -0.21 -0.38 -10.89
C SER A 96 0.84 -0.22 -9.80
N LEU A 97 0.39 0.02 -8.56
CA LEU A 97 1.25 0.41 -7.44
C LEU A 97 2.28 -0.67 -7.10
N GLU A 98 1.89 -1.94 -7.20
CA GLU A 98 2.72 -3.09 -6.83
C GLU A 98 3.99 -3.22 -7.69
N PRO A 99 3.90 -3.35 -9.03
CA PRO A 99 5.08 -3.38 -9.87
C PRO A 99 5.83 -2.05 -9.86
N PHE A 100 5.15 -0.91 -9.68
CA PHE A 100 5.81 0.37 -9.55
C PHE A 100 6.77 0.40 -8.34
N ILE A 101 6.29 0.00 -7.16
CA ILE A 101 7.12 -0.04 -5.95
C ILE A 101 8.28 -1.03 -6.11
N ARG A 102 8.00 -2.24 -6.58
CA ARG A 102 9.04 -3.27 -6.81
C ARG A 102 10.07 -2.85 -7.85
N GLY A 103 9.65 -2.11 -8.87
CA GLY A 103 10.50 -1.67 -9.98
C GLY A 103 11.39 -0.49 -9.61
N CYS A 104 10.87 0.46 -8.83
CA CYS A 104 11.53 1.76 -8.62
C CYS A 104 12.13 1.96 -7.21
N PHE A 105 11.71 1.16 -6.21
CA PHE A 105 12.09 1.33 -4.81
C PHE A 105 12.74 0.09 -4.18
N LEU A 106 12.95 -0.97 -4.97
CA LEU A 106 13.86 -2.06 -4.63
C LEU A 106 15.07 -2.03 -5.55
N SER A 107 16.21 -2.50 -5.06
CA SER A 107 17.40 -2.66 -5.89
C SER A 107 17.14 -3.63 -7.04
N LYS A 108 17.83 -3.44 -8.18
CA LYS A 108 17.64 -4.24 -9.39
C LYS A 108 17.77 -5.74 -9.13
N ASP A 109 18.77 -6.10 -8.30
CA ASP A 109 19.13 -7.47 -7.94
C ASP A 109 18.53 -7.91 -6.59
N SER A 110 17.54 -7.18 -6.06
CA SER A 110 16.87 -7.56 -4.82
C SER A 110 16.19 -8.93 -4.93
N SER A 111 16.54 -9.85 -4.03
CA SER A 111 15.85 -11.14 -3.89
C SER A 111 14.37 -10.99 -3.49
N TYR A 112 13.99 -9.83 -2.94
CA TYR A 112 12.64 -9.52 -2.48
C TYR A 112 11.70 -9.02 -3.58
N LYS A 113 12.20 -8.86 -4.82
CA LYS A 113 11.43 -8.32 -5.95
C LYS A 113 10.22 -9.20 -6.31
N ASN A 114 10.28 -10.49 -6.00
CA ASN A 114 9.18 -11.43 -6.21
C ASN A 114 8.17 -11.48 -5.04
N THR A 115 8.40 -10.73 -3.97
CA THR A 115 7.55 -10.66 -2.79
C THR A 115 6.65 -9.45 -2.84
N MET A 116 5.40 -9.60 -2.39
CA MET A 116 4.42 -8.52 -2.35
C MET A 116 4.85 -7.37 -1.46
N GLN A 117 4.83 -6.13 -1.98
CA GLN A 117 5.28 -4.93 -1.26
C GLN A 117 4.12 -4.03 -0.82
N VAL A 118 3.09 -3.87 -1.66
CA VAL A 118 1.87 -3.08 -1.38
C VAL A 118 0.93 -3.88 -0.47
N THR A 119 1.36 -4.03 0.77
CA THR A 119 0.54 -4.57 1.87
C THR A 119 -0.46 -3.53 2.37
N THR A 120 -1.46 -3.97 3.13
CA THR A 120 -2.43 -3.06 3.77
C THR A 120 -1.73 -2.01 4.62
N GLU A 121 -0.65 -2.37 5.29
CA GLU A 121 0.16 -1.48 6.13
C GLU A 121 0.91 -0.42 5.30
N VAL A 122 1.45 -0.80 4.15
CA VAL A 122 2.13 0.16 3.26
C VAL A 122 1.11 1.13 2.66
N ILE A 123 -0.08 0.66 2.30
CA ILE A 123 -1.16 1.53 1.84
C ILE A 123 -1.60 2.46 2.98
N GLY A 124 -1.78 1.92 4.18
CA GLY A 124 -2.12 2.71 5.37
C GLY A 124 -1.12 3.82 5.64
N ALA A 125 0.18 3.52 5.56
CA ALA A 125 1.24 4.53 5.71
C ALA A 125 1.24 5.58 4.59
N LEU A 126 0.91 5.20 3.35
CA LEU A 126 0.73 6.17 2.26
C LEU A 126 -0.46 7.10 2.53
N VAL A 127 -1.57 6.58 3.04
CA VAL A 127 -2.75 7.38 3.42
C VAL A 127 -2.45 8.26 4.63
N GLU A 128 -1.69 7.78 5.61
CA GLU A 128 -1.29 8.52 6.81
C GLU A 128 -0.54 9.81 6.47
N THR A 129 0.16 9.87 5.33
CA THR A 129 0.81 11.11 4.86
C THR A 129 -0.17 12.25 4.55
N GLY A 130 -1.45 11.95 4.38
CA GLY A 130 -2.47 12.91 3.89
C GLY A 130 -2.37 13.26 2.41
N MET A 131 -1.30 12.84 1.72
CA MET A 131 -1.11 13.06 0.28
C MET A 131 -1.90 12.08 -0.59
N PHE A 132 -2.40 11.00 0.01
CA PHE A 132 -3.12 9.95 -0.70
C PHE A 132 -4.36 9.53 0.06
N LYS A 133 -5.31 8.96 -0.68
CA LYS A 133 -6.51 8.32 -0.12
C LYS A 133 -6.86 7.08 -0.94
N GLU A 134 -7.53 6.14 -0.31
CA GLU A 134 -8.06 4.97 -0.99
C GLU A 134 -9.41 5.30 -1.62
N VAL A 135 -9.58 4.93 -2.89
CA VAL A 135 -10.85 5.05 -3.61
C VAL A 135 -11.17 3.73 -4.30
N ARG A 136 -12.44 3.56 -4.67
CA ARG A 136 -12.89 2.43 -5.49
C ARG A 136 -13.62 2.95 -6.71
N PHE A 137 -13.29 2.37 -7.86
CA PHE A 137 -13.97 2.64 -9.11
C PHE A 137 -14.74 1.42 -9.61
N ASP A 138 -15.90 1.64 -10.20
CA ASP A 138 -16.66 0.62 -10.92
C ASP A 138 -15.88 0.20 -12.16
N GLN A 139 -15.55 -1.10 -12.24
CA GLN A 139 -14.78 -1.62 -13.36
C GLN A 139 -15.50 -1.43 -14.71
N ALA A 140 -16.84 -1.43 -14.73
CA ALA A 140 -17.61 -1.25 -15.95
C ALA A 140 -17.48 0.16 -16.56
N GLN A 141 -17.03 1.13 -15.78
CA GLN A 141 -16.79 2.51 -16.23
C GLN A 141 -15.33 2.73 -16.68
N LEU A 142 -14.45 1.73 -16.56
CA LEU A 142 -13.03 1.81 -16.93
C LEU A 142 -12.80 1.27 -18.34
N ASN A 143 -13.39 1.93 -19.33
CA ASN A 143 -13.31 1.50 -20.72
C ASN A 143 -12.08 2.10 -21.42
N GLU A 144 -11.32 1.24 -22.08
CA GLU A 144 -10.17 1.65 -22.89
C GLU A 144 -10.61 2.56 -24.05
N GLY A 145 -9.80 3.60 -24.33
CA GLY A 145 -10.08 4.56 -25.40
C GLY A 145 -11.19 5.57 -25.10
N GLN A 146 -11.88 5.46 -23.96
CA GLN A 146 -12.86 6.44 -23.52
C GLN A 146 -12.27 7.40 -22.49
N ARG A 147 -12.78 8.64 -22.48
CA ARG A 147 -12.43 9.60 -21.43
C ARG A 147 -12.98 9.10 -20.10
N PHE A 148 -12.09 8.90 -19.14
CA PHE A 148 -12.46 8.54 -17.78
C PHE A 148 -13.25 9.68 -17.12
N ASP A 149 -14.44 9.34 -16.59
CA ASP A 149 -15.30 10.22 -15.80
C ASP A 149 -15.27 9.74 -14.34
N ARG A 150 -14.47 10.44 -13.54
CA ARG A 150 -14.18 10.06 -12.16
C ARG A 150 -15.45 9.96 -11.31
N ASP A 151 -16.35 10.94 -11.41
CA ASP A 151 -17.51 11.03 -10.53
C ASP A 151 -18.56 9.97 -10.85
N LYS A 152 -18.65 9.55 -12.12
CA LYS A 152 -19.48 8.41 -12.52
C LYS A 152 -18.90 7.07 -12.11
N ALA A 153 -17.57 6.94 -12.18
CA ALA A 153 -16.89 5.70 -11.84
C ALA A 153 -16.73 5.50 -10.33
N LEU A 154 -16.73 6.56 -9.53
CA LEU A 154 -16.49 6.50 -8.09
C LEU A 154 -17.61 5.73 -7.37
N VAL A 155 -17.22 4.69 -6.65
CA VAL A 155 -18.11 3.87 -5.83
C VAL A 155 -18.08 4.37 -4.40
N LYS A 156 -19.24 4.75 -3.87
CA LYS A 156 -19.41 5.07 -2.45
C LYS A 156 -19.40 3.79 -1.61
N GLU A 157 -18.94 3.91 -0.38
CA GLU A 157 -18.84 2.76 0.53
C GLU A 157 -20.20 2.13 0.82
N GLU A 158 -21.25 2.93 1.00
CA GLU A 158 -22.62 2.44 1.20
C GLU A 158 -23.16 1.63 0.00
N ASP A 159 -22.66 1.90 -1.20
CA ASP A 159 -23.15 1.34 -2.46
C ASP A 159 -22.32 0.15 -2.94
N LEU A 160 -21.28 -0.25 -2.21
CA LEU A 160 -20.34 -1.29 -2.63
C LEU A 160 -21.04 -2.60 -3.05
N HIS A 161 -22.11 -2.97 -2.33
CA HIS A 161 -22.91 -4.16 -2.57
C HIS A 161 -23.66 -4.15 -3.92
N LYS A 162 -23.83 -2.99 -4.55
CA LYS A 162 -24.51 -2.82 -5.84
C LYS A 162 -23.60 -3.11 -7.04
N TYR A 163 -22.28 -3.15 -6.83
CA TYR A 163 -21.31 -3.32 -7.89
C TYR A 163 -20.78 -4.76 -7.92
N SER A 164 -20.81 -5.38 -9.09
CA SER A 164 -20.31 -6.75 -9.27
C SER A 164 -18.78 -6.84 -9.22
N ARG A 165 -18.09 -5.78 -9.68
CA ARG A 165 -16.63 -5.68 -9.66
C ARG A 165 -16.19 -4.25 -9.44
N THR A 166 -15.26 -4.04 -8.52
CA THR A 166 -14.65 -2.74 -8.27
C THR A 166 -13.14 -2.84 -8.33
N VAL A 167 -12.49 -1.74 -8.70
CA VAL A 167 -11.03 -1.61 -8.70
C VAL A 167 -10.64 -0.68 -7.57
N LYS A 168 -9.82 -1.20 -6.65
CA LYS A 168 -9.25 -0.41 -5.55
C LYS A 168 -8.07 0.38 -6.08
N CYS A 169 -8.05 1.68 -5.83
CA CYS A 169 -7.02 2.59 -6.28
C CYS A 169 -6.49 3.45 -5.12
N LEU A 170 -5.22 3.83 -5.22
CA LEU A 170 -4.66 4.94 -4.47
C LEU A 170 -4.88 6.20 -5.30
N GLU A 171 -5.48 7.23 -4.73
CA GLU A 171 -5.72 8.52 -5.37
C GLU A 171 -4.92 9.60 -4.67
N ILE A 172 -4.28 10.47 -5.44
CA ILE A 172 -3.50 11.58 -4.91
C ILE A 172 -4.41 12.74 -4.48
N VAL A 173 -4.09 13.35 -3.36
CA VAL A 173 -4.69 14.62 -2.91
C VAL A 173 -3.79 15.74 -3.40
N GLU A 174 -4.10 16.29 -4.57
CA GLU A 174 -3.23 17.24 -5.29
C GLU A 174 -2.76 18.42 -4.42
N SER A 175 -3.65 19.00 -3.61
CA SER A 175 -3.32 20.13 -2.75
C SER A 175 -2.22 19.80 -1.73
N GLU A 176 -2.31 18.63 -1.10
CA GLU A 176 -1.35 18.19 -0.09
C GLU A 176 -0.05 17.72 -0.72
N ALA A 177 -0.13 17.00 -1.85
CA ALA A 177 1.04 16.60 -2.61
C ALA A 177 1.88 17.80 -3.10
N LEU A 178 1.22 18.86 -3.59
CA LEU A 178 1.91 20.08 -4.01
C LEU A 178 2.56 20.84 -2.85
N LYS A 179 1.86 20.94 -1.71
CA LYS A 179 2.46 21.51 -0.48
C LYS A 179 3.68 20.72 -0.05
N PHE A 180 3.58 19.39 -0.06
CA PHE A 180 4.68 18.50 0.31
C PHE A 180 5.87 18.66 -0.61
N LEU A 181 5.69 18.64 -1.94
CA LEU A 181 6.78 18.80 -2.91
C LEU A 181 7.44 20.19 -2.82
N LYS A 182 6.67 21.22 -2.48
CA LYS A 182 7.24 22.57 -2.25
C LYS A 182 8.15 22.59 -1.01
N ALA A 183 7.77 21.88 0.05
CA ALA A 183 8.57 21.77 1.27
C ALA A 183 9.77 20.82 1.11
N HIS A 184 9.58 19.74 0.37
CA HIS A 184 10.53 18.63 0.20
C HIS A 184 10.74 18.32 -1.29
N PRO A 185 11.37 19.23 -2.05
CA PRO A 185 11.59 19.01 -3.47
C PRO A 185 12.53 17.83 -3.68
N HIS A 186 12.15 16.91 -4.60
CA HIS A 186 13.05 15.86 -5.05
C HIS A 186 14.25 16.46 -5.79
N LYS A 187 15.47 16.06 -5.41
CA LYS A 187 16.73 16.59 -5.98
C LYS A 187 17.54 15.54 -6.76
N GLY A 188 17.10 14.29 -6.75
CA GLY A 188 17.81 13.18 -7.38
C GLY A 188 17.32 12.87 -8.80
N GLN A 189 17.68 11.68 -9.30
CA GLN A 189 17.18 11.20 -10.57
C GLN A 189 15.67 10.98 -10.52
N CYS A 190 14.97 11.65 -11.44
CA CYS A 190 13.54 11.49 -11.63
C CYS A 190 13.22 10.10 -12.16
N ILE A 191 12.11 9.52 -11.67
CA ILE A 191 11.55 8.30 -12.26
C ILE A 191 10.96 8.67 -13.63
N ASN A 192 11.28 7.89 -14.65
CA ASN A 192 10.72 8.03 -16.00
C ASN A 192 9.22 7.68 -16.00
N ARG A 193 8.40 8.42 -16.76
CA ARG A 193 6.95 8.17 -16.90
C ARG A 193 6.64 6.73 -17.31
N TYR A 194 7.48 6.16 -18.18
CA TYR A 194 7.44 4.76 -18.57
C TYR A 194 8.65 4.04 -17.98
N TRP A 195 8.76 4.05 -16.65
CA TRP A 195 9.90 3.50 -15.92
C TRP A 195 10.27 2.09 -16.38
N PHE A 196 9.30 1.24 -16.71
CA PHE A 196 9.53 -0.12 -17.18
C PHE A 196 10.19 -0.23 -18.58
N LEU A 197 10.30 0.88 -19.34
CA LEU A 197 11.04 0.95 -20.61
C LEU A 197 12.49 1.44 -20.43
N ASP A 198 12.78 2.15 -19.34
CA ASP A 198 14.12 2.67 -19.04
C ASP A 198 15.04 1.52 -18.63
N GLU A 199 16.21 1.36 -19.27
CA GLU A 199 17.14 0.23 -19.03
C GLU A 199 17.50 0.02 -17.55
N TYR A 200 17.48 1.09 -16.75
CA TYR A 200 17.76 1.01 -15.33
C TYR A 200 16.68 0.24 -14.57
N TYR A 201 15.40 0.48 -14.89
CA TYR A 201 14.25 -0.15 -14.23
C TYR A 201 13.60 -1.25 -15.08
N LYS A 202 14.04 -1.40 -16.34
CA LYS A 202 13.52 -2.35 -17.34
C LYS A 202 13.57 -3.75 -16.74
N PRO A 203 12.42 -4.38 -16.52
CA PRO A 203 12.38 -5.77 -16.12
C PRO A 203 13.12 -6.64 -17.14
N ALA A 204 13.87 -7.64 -16.68
CA ALA A 204 14.71 -8.47 -17.54
C ALA A 204 13.94 -9.21 -18.64
N PHE A 205 12.61 -9.35 -18.50
CA PHE A 205 11.74 -10.02 -19.46
C PHE A 205 11.26 -9.11 -20.60
N LEU A 206 11.33 -7.78 -20.47
CA LEU A 206 10.89 -6.84 -21.51
C LEU A 206 11.92 -6.64 -22.63
N LYS A 207 12.88 -7.56 -22.80
CA LYS A 207 14.01 -7.43 -23.75
C LYS A 207 13.57 -7.02 -25.15
#